data_AF-A0A7H8RDL9-F1
#
_entry.id   AF-A0A7H8RDL9-F1
#
_cell.length_a   1.000
_cell.length_b   1.000
_cell.length_c   1.000
_cell.angle_alpha   90.00
_cell.angle_beta   90.00
_cell.angle_gamma   90.00
#
_symmetry.space_group_name_H-M   'P 1'
#
loop_
_entity.id
_entity.type
_entity.pdbx_description
1 polymer ?
#
loop_
_entity_poly.entity_id
_entity_poly.type
_entity_poly.pdbx_seq_one_letter_code
_entity_poly.pdbx_strand_id
1 'polypeptide(L)'
;MQFFTLPLLAALATASPIMMRRSVDITTSNTNTSIWPVSNFDVGCSPAACEYNFVVTRPAGPNNPGFNTTCTGNDLDKEYQACADKSVTAKMIPREYPVWEIDVKHSFENNNKAAVNAFANGTTADSSTFTVTVYKTDA
;
A
#
# COMPACT_ATOMS: atom_id res chain seq x y z
N MET A 1 66.62 -12.54 43.14
CA MET A 1 66.60 -11.67 41.95
C MET A 1 66.18 -12.51 40.76
N GLN A 2 64.96 -12.37 40.26
CA GLN A 2 64.69 -12.41 38.82
C GLN A 2 63.27 -11.91 38.56
N PHE A 3 63.19 -10.79 37.83
CA PHE A 3 61.97 -10.24 37.27
C PHE A 3 61.64 -11.00 35.99
N PHE A 4 60.36 -11.33 35.78
CA PHE A 4 59.81 -11.54 34.43
C PHE A 4 58.42 -10.93 34.35
N THR A 5 58.30 -9.94 33.48
CA THR A 5 57.08 -9.25 33.06
C THR A 5 56.63 -9.71 31.68
N LEU A 6 55.35 -9.44 31.38
CA LEU A 6 54.64 -9.37 30.09
C LEU A 6 53.94 -10.66 29.57
N PRO A 7 52.86 -10.56 28.75
CA PRO A 7 52.10 -9.37 28.33
C PRO A 7 50.57 -9.46 28.50
N LEU A 8 49.95 -8.28 28.50
CA LEU A 8 48.53 -8.01 28.37
C LEU A 8 48.09 -8.35 26.92
N LEU A 9 47.20 -9.34 26.73
CA LEU A 9 46.56 -9.57 25.43
C LEU A 9 45.42 -8.55 25.25
N ALA A 10 45.65 -7.54 24.42
CA ALA A 10 44.58 -6.71 23.87
C ALA A 10 43.91 -7.46 22.70
N ALA A 11 42.68 -7.94 22.91
CA ALA A 11 41.86 -8.46 21.83
C ALA A 11 41.17 -7.29 21.12
N LEU A 12 41.53 -7.04 19.85
CA LEU A 12 40.77 -6.14 18.98
C LEU A 12 39.47 -6.82 18.56
N ALA A 13 38.33 -6.33 19.07
CA ALA A 13 37.03 -6.67 18.55
C ALA A 13 36.82 -5.97 17.20
N THR A 14 36.92 -6.70 16.10
CA THR A 14 36.54 -6.20 14.77
C THR A 14 35.01 -6.22 14.65
N ALA A 15 34.37 -5.12 15.04
CA ALA A 15 32.95 -4.90 14.74
C ALA A 15 32.78 -4.70 13.23
N SER A 16 32.32 -5.74 12.52
CA SER A 16 31.86 -5.59 11.13
C SER A 16 30.45 -5.02 11.13
N PRO A 17 30.18 -3.85 10.53
CA PRO A 17 28.80 -3.45 10.30
C PRO A 17 28.22 -4.41 9.27
N ILE A 18 27.30 -5.27 9.71
CA ILE A 18 26.39 -5.97 8.79
C ILE A 18 25.50 -4.86 8.23
N MET A 19 25.93 -4.30 7.10
CA MET A 19 25.09 -3.48 6.26
C MET A 19 23.96 -4.40 5.81
N MET A 20 22.80 -4.30 6.46
CA MET A 20 21.56 -4.86 5.94
C MET A 20 21.34 -4.23 4.57
N ARG A 21 21.83 -4.88 3.53
CA ARG A 21 21.29 -4.72 2.18
C ARG A 21 19.87 -5.22 2.30
N ARG A 22 18.94 -4.28 2.54
CA ARG A 22 17.54 -4.48 2.23
C ARG A 22 17.53 -4.80 0.74
N SER A 23 17.44 -6.08 0.40
CA SER A 23 17.13 -6.54 -0.94
C SER A 23 15.75 -5.98 -1.25
N VAL A 24 15.73 -4.79 -1.84
CA VAL A 24 14.61 -4.39 -2.68
C VAL A 24 14.68 -5.36 -3.84
N ASP A 25 13.85 -6.38 -3.77
CA ASP A 25 13.67 -7.32 -4.87
C ASP A 25 13.00 -6.54 -6.00
N ILE A 26 13.81 -5.87 -6.82
CA ILE A 26 13.37 -5.30 -8.09
C ILE A 26 13.37 -6.45 -9.10
N THR A 27 12.53 -7.46 -8.86
CA THR A 27 12.04 -8.30 -9.95
C THR A 27 11.18 -7.41 -10.84
N THR A 28 11.76 -6.95 -11.95
CA THR A 28 11.07 -6.59 -13.20
C THR A 28 9.73 -5.86 -13.01
N SER A 29 9.84 -4.53 -12.88
CA SER A 29 8.87 -3.50 -13.27
C SER A 29 7.69 -3.97 -14.15
N ASN A 30 6.67 -4.57 -13.52
CA ASN A 30 5.26 -4.50 -13.92
C ASN A 30 4.67 -3.19 -13.38
N THR A 31 5.33 -2.05 -13.63
CA THR A 31 5.00 -0.75 -13.04
C THR A 31 3.57 -0.27 -13.35
N ASN A 32 2.91 -0.87 -14.34
CA ASN A 32 1.53 -0.53 -14.70
C ASN A 32 0.46 -1.29 -13.89
N THR A 33 0.79 -2.37 -13.18
CA THR A 33 -0.21 -3.14 -12.41
C THR A 33 -0.32 -2.74 -10.94
N SER A 34 0.68 -2.00 -10.43
CA SER A 34 0.78 -1.58 -9.03
C SER A 34 0.33 -0.14 -8.81
N ILE A 35 0.07 0.63 -9.88
CA ILE A 35 -0.42 2.00 -9.83
C ILE A 35 -1.84 1.96 -10.38
N TRP A 36 -2.83 2.35 -9.58
CA TRP A 36 -4.24 2.30 -9.95
C TRP A 36 -4.77 3.73 -10.05
N PRO A 37 -5.15 4.18 -11.26
CA PRO A 37 -5.75 5.49 -11.43
C PRO A 37 -7.10 5.58 -10.72
N VAL A 38 -7.27 6.67 -9.99
CA VAL A 38 -8.53 7.11 -9.40
C VAL A 38 -9.02 8.33 -10.16
N SER A 39 -10.32 8.36 -10.44
CA SER A 39 -11.00 9.44 -11.15
C SER A 39 -12.37 9.70 -10.56
N ASN A 40 -12.96 10.85 -10.88
CA ASN A 40 -14.25 11.29 -10.34
C ASN A 40 -14.29 11.24 -8.81
N PHE A 41 -13.16 11.51 -8.16
CA PHE A 41 -13.09 11.61 -6.71
C PHE A 41 -13.84 12.86 -6.25
N ASP A 42 -14.80 12.65 -5.36
CA ASP A 42 -15.61 13.68 -4.75
C ASP A 42 -15.87 13.33 -3.28
N VAL A 43 -15.84 14.35 -2.42
CA VAL A 43 -16.14 14.21 -0.98
C VAL A 43 -17.10 15.32 -0.56
N GLY A 44 -18.22 14.92 0.04
CA GLY A 44 -19.21 15.81 0.62
C GLY A 44 -19.26 15.63 2.13
N CYS A 45 -18.95 16.69 2.90
CA CYS A 45 -18.97 16.65 4.36
C CYS A 45 -20.19 17.36 4.94
N SER A 46 -20.84 16.69 5.89
CA SER A 46 -21.86 17.25 6.79
C SER A 46 -21.34 17.23 8.24
N PRO A 47 -22.03 17.86 9.20
CA PRO A 47 -21.68 17.70 10.62
C PRO A 47 -21.73 16.26 11.14
N ALA A 48 -22.38 15.32 10.43
CA ALA A 48 -22.51 13.93 10.84
C ALA A 48 -21.39 13.03 10.28
N ALA A 49 -21.03 13.22 9.01
CA ALA A 49 -20.06 12.40 8.28
C ALA A 49 -19.61 13.07 6.98
N CYS A 50 -18.47 12.62 6.46
CA CYS A 50 -18.01 12.87 5.10
C CYS A 50 -18.25 11.64 4.22
N GLU A 51 -19.06 11.80 3.19
CA GLU A 51 -19.30 10.77 2.17
C GLU A 51 -18.33 10.95 1.01
N TYR A 52 -17.84 9.85 0.45
CA TYR A 52 -16.94 9.85 -0.69
C TYR A 52 -17.49 8.99 -1.83
N ASN A 53 -17.13 9.39 -3.06
CA ASN A 53 -17.35 8.60 -4.28
C ASN A 53 -16.13 8.71 -5.19
N PHE A 54 -15.73 7.60 -5.82
CA PHE A 54 -14.73 7.62 -6.88
C PHE A 54 -14.81 6.41 -7.79
N VAL A 55 -14.12 6.47 -8.93
CA VAL A 55 -13.86 5.34 -9.81
C VAL A 55 -12.38 4.96 -9.72
N VAL A 56 -12.09 3.68 -9.47
CA VAL A 56 -10.72 3.15 -9.48
C VAL A 56 -10.59 2.09 -10.56
N THR A 57 -9.46 2.14 -11.28
CA THR A 57 -9.22 1.26 -12.41
C THR A 57 -7.87 0.58 -12.31
N ARG A 58 -7.80 -0.62 -12.87
CA ARG A 58 -6.56 -1.37 -13.07
C ARG A 58 -6.66 -2.18 -14.37
N PRO A 59 -5.69 -2.09 -15.28
CA PRO A 59 -5.67 -2.96 -16.45
C PRO A 59 -5.43 -4.42 -16.05
N ALA A 60 -6.02 -5.35 -16.80
CA ALA A 60 -5.74 -6.78 -16.62
C ALA A 60 -4.26 -7.07 -16.89
N GLY A 61 -3.66 -7.93 -16.08
CA GLY A 61 -2.29 -8.39 -16.24
C GLY A 61 -2.23 -9.92 -16.30
N PRO A 62 -1.07 -10.50 -16.60
CA PRO A 62 -0.93 -11.95 -16.79
C PRO A 62 -1.44 -12.78 -15.61
N ASN A 63 -1.23 -12.33 -14.37
CA ASN A 63 -1.52 -13.09 -13.14
C ASN A 63 -2.60 -12.46 -12.25
N ASN A 64 -3.27 -11.39 -12.70
CA ASN A 64 -4.20 -10.63 -11.86
C ASN A 64 -5.26 -9.94 -12.74
N PRO A 65 -6.57 -10.19 -12.51
CA PRO A 65 -7.65 -9.63 -13.31
C PRO A 65 -7.72 -8.11 -13.21
N GLY A 66 -8.10 -7.47 -14.32
CA GLY A 66 -8.35 -6.03 -14.34
C GLY A 66 -9.69 -5.71 -13.69
N PHE A 67 -9.86 -4.47 -13.25
CA PHE A 67 -11.12 -3.96 -12.73
C PHE A 67 -11.33 -2.50 -13.15
N ASN A 68 -12.59 -2.11 -13.21
CA ASN A 68 -13.03 -0.72 -13.32
C ASN A 68 -14.32 -0.63 -12.51
N THR A 69 -14.26 0.05 -11.36
CA THR A 69 -15.37 0.03 -10.41
C THR A 69 -15.53 1.37 -9.72
N THR A 70 -16.79 1.71 -9.45
CA THR A 70 -17.16 2.80 -8.55
C THR A 70 -17.13 2.31 -7.11
N CYS A 71 -16.59 3.14 -6.23
CA CYS A 71 -16.54 2.93 -4.79
C CYS A 71 -17.21 4.12 -4.10
N THR A 72 -18.06 3.83 -3.12
CA THR A 72 -18.78 4.81 -2.30
C THR A 72 -18.73 4.39 -0.85
N GLY A 73 -18.66 5.36 0.07
CA GLY A 73 -18.71 5.10 1.50
C GLY A 73 -18.65 6.40 2.29
N ASN A 74 -18.38 6.30 3.58
CA ASN A 74 -18.19 7.46 4.44
C ASN A 74 -17.00 7.29 5.41
N ASP A 75 -16.64 8.35 6.11
CA ASP A 75 -15.56 8.37 7.09
C ASP A 75 -15.85 7.65 8.42
N LEU A 76 -17.11 7.28 8.67
CA LEU A 76 -17.49 6.46 9.83
C LEU A 76 -17.25 4.97 9.58
N ASP A 77 -17.11 4.56 8.31
CA ASP A 77 -16.80 3.19 7.92
C ASP A 77 -15.36 2.83 8.29
N LYS A 78 -15.18 2.18 9.45
CA LYS A 78 -13.85 1.77 9.96
C LYS A 78 -13.21 0.65 9.14
N GLU A 79 -14.04 -0.15 8.48
CA GLU A 79 -13.64 -1.31 7.70
C GLU A 79 -13.77 -1.04 6.20
N TYR A 80 -13.04 -1.82 5.41
CA TYR A 80 -13.13 -1.82 3.95
C TYR A 80 -14.56 -2.16 3.49
N GLN A 81 -15.19 -1.24 2.75
CA GLN A 81 -16.51 -1.42 2.16
C GLN A 81 -16.42 -1.91 0.72
N ALA A 82 -17.33 -2.79 0.33
CA ALA A 82 -17.34 -3.33 -1.03
C ALA A 82 -17.75 -2.26 -2.06
N CYS A 83 -16.95 -2.15 -3.12
CA CYS A 83 -17.29 -1.32 -4.28
C CYS A 83 -18.39 -2.00 -5.13
N ALA A 84 -18.72 -1.41 -6.28
CA ALA A 84 -19.65 -2.03 -7.23
C ALA A 84 -19.16 -3.42 -7.68
N ASP A 85 -17.89 -3.54 -8.06
CA ASP A 85 -17.18 -4.80 -8.17
C ASP A 85 -16.82 -5.32 -6.78
N LYS A 86 -17.34 -6.50 -6.41
CA LYS A 86 -17.17 -7.10 -5.09
C LYS A 86 -15.79 -7.70 -4.85
N SER A 87 -14.96 -7.83 -5.88
CA SER A 87 -13.54 -8.14 -5.73
C SER A 87 -12.73 -6.95 -5.20
N VAL A 88 -13.29 -5.73 -5.26
CA VAL A 88 -12.64 -4.50 -4.80
C VAL A 88 -13.39 -3.96 -3.58
N THR A 89 -12.62 -3.57 -2.59
CA THR A 89 -13.13 -2.88 -1.40
C THR A 89 -12.30 -1.64 -1.14
N ALA A 90 -12.90 -0.61 -0.55
CA ALA A 90 -12.22 0.65 -0.25
C ALA A 90 -12.62 1.20 1.11
N LYS A 91 -11.79 2.11 1.66
CA LYS A 91 -12.14 2.94 2.79
C LYS A 91 -11.42 4.27 2.71
N MET A 92 -12.02 5.30 3.30
CA MET A 92 -11.37 6.59 3.48
C MET A 92 -10.71 6.63 4.85
N ILE A 93 -9.45 7.09 4.88
CA ILE A 93 -8.74 7.37 6.12
C ILE A 93 -8.78 8.87 6.35
N PRO A 94 -9.40 9.35 7.44
CA PRO A 94 -9.41 10.77 7.77
C PRO A 94 -8.00 11.34 7.89
N ARG A 95 -7.80 12.52 7.28
CA ARG A 95 -6.60 13.35 7.37
C ARG A 95 -7.04 14.78 7.68
N GLU A 96 -6.06 15.68 7.87
CA GLU A 96 -6.36 17.09 8.08
C GLU A 96 -6.92 17.70 6.79
N TYR A 97 -8.11 18.30 6.86
CA TYR A 97 -8.77 18.93 5.72
C TYR A 97 -7.85 19.97 5.05
N PRO A 98 -7.79 20.03 3.70
CA PRO A 98 -8.62 19.32 2.71
C PRO A 98 -8.02 17.99 2.22
N VAL A 99 -7.09 17.38 2.95
CA VAL A 99 -6.44 16.14 2.52
C VAL A 99 -7.32 14.94 2.84
N TRP A 100 -7.35 13.99 1.91
CA TRP A 100 -8.03 12.70 2.02
C TRP A 100 -7.07 11.59 1.65
N GLU A 101 -7.12 10.49 2.38
CA GLU A 101 -6.43 9.26 2.02
C GLU A 101 -7.43 8.18 1.69
N ILE A 102 -7.21 7.49 0.57
CA ILE A 102 -8.06 6.39 0.11
C ILE A 102 -7.24 5.12 0.09
N ASP A 103 -7.71 4.14 0.84
CA ASP A 103 -7.21 2.77 0.83
C ASP A 103 -8.11 1.93 -0.08
N VAL A 104 -7.49 1.15 -0.96
CA VAL A 104 -8.16 0.22 -1.87
C VAL A 104 -7.55 -1.16 -1.73
N LYS A 105 -8.39 -2.19 -1.60
CA LYS A 105 -7.98 -3.60 -1.60
C LYS A 105 -8.66 -4.32 -2.75
N HIS A 106 -7.87 -5.05 -3.54
CA HIS A 106 -8.35 -5.95 -4.58
C HIS A 106 -8.06 -7.40 -4.18
N SER A 107 -9.11 -8.21 -4.09
CA SER A 107 -9.07 -9.62 -3.74
C SER A 107 -9.39 -10.48 -4.97
N PHE A 108 -8.45 -11.33 -5.39
CA PHE A 108 -8.58 -12.12 -6.61
C PHE A 108 -7.84 -13.45 -6.50
N GLU A 109 -8.16 -14.41 -7.36
CA GLU A 109 -7.35 -15.62 -7.54
C GLU A 109 -6.32 -15.40 -8.64
N ASN A 110 -5.06 -15.75 -8.37
CA ASN A 110 -4.03 -15.74 -9.40
C ASN A 110 -4.13 -16.98 -10.31
N ASN A 111 -3.25 -17.08 -11.30
CA ASN A 111 -3.26 -18.20 -12.26
C ASN A 111 -3.07 -19.58 -11.61
N ASN A 112 -2.41 -19.63 -10.46
CA ASN A 112 -2.20 -20.84 -9.68
C ASN A 112 -3.37 -21.12 -8.71
N LYS A 113 -4.49 -20.39 -8.82
CA LYS A 113 -5.66 -20.48 -7.95
C LYS A 113 -5.37 -20.13 -6.48
N ALA A 114 -4.28 -19.40 -6.22
CA ALA A 114 -4.01 -18.86 -4.90
C ALA A 114 -4.79 -17.55 -4.72
N ALA A 115 -5.41 -17.39 -3.55
CA ALA A 115 -6.13 -16.17 -3.19
C ALA A 115 -5.14 -15.07 -2.84
N VAL A 116 -5.21 -13.94 -3.53
CA VAL A 116 -4.32 -12.80 -3.36
C VAL A 116 -5.13 -11.58 -2.95
N ASN A 117 -4.61 -10.82 -1.98
CA ASN A 117 -5.10 -9.51 -1.60
C ASN A 117 -4.02 -8.47 -1.90
N ALA A 118 -4.29 -7.55 -2.82
CA ALA A 118 -3.43 -6.41 -3.08
C ALA A 118 -3.98 -5.17 -2.39
N PHE A 119 -3.17 -4.49 -1.58
CA PHE A 119 -3.52 -3.29 -0.84
C PHE A 119 -2.78 -2.10 -1.44
N ALA A 120 -3.52 -1.06 -1.78
CA ALA A 120 -3.03 0.19 -2.32
C ALA A 120 -3.57 1.37 -1.54
N ASN A 121 -2.80 2.45 -1.46
CA ASN A 121 -3.29 3.71 -0.92
C ASN A 121 -2.77 4.91 -1.72
N GLY A 122 -3.42 6.05 -1.52
CA GLY A 122 -3.04 7.31 -2.13
C GLY A 122 -3.72 8.48 -1.44
N THR A 123 -3.08 9.64 -1.50
CA THR A 123 -3.61 10.88 -0.93
C THR A 123 -3.96 11.87 -2.02
N THR A 124 -4.99 12.66 -1.77
CA THR A 124 -5.39 13.79 -2.60
C THR A 124 -5.85 14.94 -1.68
N ALA A 125 -5.83 16.16 -2.18
CA ALA A 125 -6.45 17.30 -1.52
C ALA A 125 -7.70 17.71 -2.32
N ASP A 126 -7.50 18.57 -3.31
CA ASP A 126 -8.59 19.13 -4.13
C ASP A 126 -8.66 18.53 -5.55
N SER A 127 -7.92 17.42 -5.80
CA SER A 127 -7.92 16.79 -7.12
C SER A 127 -8.96 15.68 -7.20
N SER A 128 -9.81 15.76 -8.24
CA SER A 128 -10.74 14.68 -8.61
C SER A 128 -10.07 13.48 -9.26
N THR A 129 -8.75 13.57 -9.51
CA THR A 129 -7.94 12.50 -10.10
C THR A 129 -6.61 12.34 -9.36
N PHE A 130 -6.23 11.10 -9.08
CA PHE A 130 -4.95 10.78 -8.46
C PHE A 130 -4.65 9.28 -8.68
N THR A 131 -3.62 8.76 -8.03
CA THR A 131 -3.29 7.33 -8.10
C THR A 131 -3.17 6.75 -6.71
N VAL A 132 -3.68 5.54 -6.52
CA VAL A 132 -3.32 4.70 -5.38
C VAL A 132 -2.22 3.72 -5.80
N THR A 133 -1.25 3.48 -4.93
CA THR A 133 -0.10 2.62 -5.21
C THR A 133 -0.12 1.40 -4.29
N VAL A 134 0.02 0.22 -4.87
CA VAL A 134 0.11 -1.03 -4.12
C VAL A 134 1.34 -1.01 -3.23
N TYR A 135 1.13 -1.08 -1.92
CA TYR A 135 2.19 -1.12 -0.92
C TYR A 135 2.36 -2.50 -0.27
N LYS A 136 1.37 -3.39 -0.43
CA LYS A 136 1.38 -4.72 0.15
C LYS A 136 0.55 -5.71 -0.69
N THR A 137 1.02 -6.94 -0.77
CA THR A 137 0.27 -8.08 -1.31
C THR A 137 0.37 -9.26 -0.35
N ASP A 138 -0.78 -9.84 0.03
CA ASP A 138 -0.87 -11.09 0.77
C ASP A 138 -1.35 -12.19 -0.18
N ALA A 139 -0.75 -13.38 -0.13
CA ALA A 139 -1.08 -14.55 -0.97
C ALA A 139 -1.16 -15.82 -0.13
#